data_AF-A0A6A6SP96-F1
#
_entry.id   AF-A0A6A6SP96-F1
#
_cell.length_a   1.000
_cell.length_b   1.000
_cell.length_c   1.000
_cell.angle_alpha   90.00
_cell.angle_beta   90.00
_cell.angle_gamma   90.00
#
_symmetry.space_group_name_H-M   'P 1'
#
loop_
_entity.id
_entity.type
_entity.pdbx_description
1 polymer ?
#
loop_
_entity_poly.entity_id
_entity_poly.type
_entity_poly.pdbx_seq_one_letter_code
_entity_poly.pdbx_strand_id
1 'polypeptide(L)'
;MQISSNRQLEAPPYSPTAAASEQGRLPHDYIAHPIHDRDDEEEDTDIDPLQSLRRVKTTASTISSHGHSSSNSRSSPPQSPSIPSPTSSVNTNPYTPLTHFITARPTFDMPPSYSACDTLASSFRLHGPLIYATKTSTTPRYQLLQEFSRRGEPRRLHIRRLMPTESRRCSLPTLPRTLTRRSTSDIPYDEEATMYTMTRFDNLWDKTSSYEMRGLRSSTLGGIVVVEKGKSVLGGRWVKIWQKTRNRRNDSLNPENEDRLNRYGYQPEEEWDKNCLFTVKGGKKRKGVGVWNWSDGEGRRAGVEEDGGLDGERRFEVLGVQDGWKKDLMVACWVMKVWMGGLRWEGDELGR
;
A
#
# COMPACT_ATOMS: atom_id res chain seq x y z
N MET A 1 20.63 26.85 13.23
CA MET A 1 19.71 26.03 14.04
C MET A 1 18.48 25.74 13.20
N GLN A 2 18.31 24.52 12.69
CA GLN A 2 17.06 24.12 12.02
C GLN A 2 16.07 23.67 13.10
N ILE A 3 14.97 24.40 13.24
CA ILE A 3 13.84 23.98 14.07
C ILE A 3 13.12 22.88 13.27
N SER A 4 13.50 21.62 13.50
CA SER A 4 12.71 20.49 13.01
C SER A 4 11.38 20.50 13.76
N SER A 5 10.36 21.10 13.16
CA SER A 5 8.98 20.98 13.64
C SER A 5 8.61 19.51 13.61
N ASN A 6 8.47 18.90 14.79
CA ASN A 6 8.15 17.50 14.95
C ASN A 6 6.67 17.29 14.54
N ARG A 7 6.40 17.18 13.23
CA ARG A 7 5.06 16.86 12.73
C ARG A 7 4.79 15.41 13.09
N GLN A 8 3.98 15.19 14.12
CA GLN A 8 3.42 13.87 14.38
C GLN A 8 2.63 13.43 13.14
N LEU A 9 2.97 12.25 12.61
CA LEU A 9 2.16 11.60 11.60
C LEU A 9 0.78 11.34 12.21
N GLU A 10 -0.21 12.12 11.80
CA GLU A 10 -1.59 11.96 12.26
C GLU A 10 -2.09 10.59 11.78
N ALA A 11 -2.48 9.75 12.74
CA ALA A 11 -2.95 8.41 12.45
C ALA A 11 -4.28 8.49 11.69
N PRO A 12 -4.45 7.78 10.56
CA PRO A 12 -5.76 7.64 9.97
C PRO A 12 -6.71 6.92 10.94
N PRO A 13 -8.03 7.16 10.87
CA PRO A 13 -9.01 6.37 11.60
C PRO A 13 -8.85 4.89 11.20
N TYR A 14 -8.35 4.09 12.13
CA TYR A 14 -7.95 2.72 11.83
C TYR A 14 -9.10 1.75 12.08
N SER A 15 -9.72 1.28 11.00
CA SER A 15 -10.67 0.16 11.02
C SER A 15 -10.03 -1.07 10.36
N PRO A 16 -9.57 -2.07 11.12
CA PRO A 16 -8.82 -3.22 10.58
C PRO A 16 -9.62 -4.11 9.61
N THR A 17 -10.94 -3.92 9.52
CA THR A 17 -11.89 -4.73 8.75
C THR A 17 -12.86 -3.90 7.89
N ALA A 18 -12.61 -2.60 7.69
CA ALA A 18 -13.48 -1.82 6.82
C ALA A 18 -13.33 -2.25 5.36
N ALA A 19 -14.39 -2.84 4.79
CA ALA A 19 -14.49 -3.24 3.40
C ALA A 19 -15.61 -2.48 2.68
N ALA A 20 -15.42 -2.28 1.37
CA ALA A 20 -16.29 -1.71 0.31
C ALA A 20 -16.99 -0.35 0.55
N SER A 21 -17.57 -0.11 1.72
CA SER A 21 -18.34 1.10 2.03
C SER A 21 -17.52 2.37 2.25
N GLU A 22 -16.19 2.30 2.27
CA GLU A 22 -15.31 3.45 2.51
C GLU A 22 -14.81 4.16 1.24
N GLN A 23 -15.10 3.65 0.03
CA GLN A 23 -14.68 4.30 -1.22
C GLN A 23 -15.20 5.74 -1.39
N GLY A 24 -16.28 6.11 -0.68
CA GLY A 24 -16.81 7.49 -0.68
C GLY A 24 -16.17 8.45 0.34
N ARG A 25 -15.19 8.01 1.14
CA ARG A 25 -14.54 8.84 2.18
C ARG A 25 -13.11 9.26 1.87
N LEU A 26 -12.52 8.74 0.79
CA LEU A 26 -11.19 9.18 0.37
C LEU A 26 -11.30 10.59 -0.24
N PRO A 27 -10.45 11.56 0.16
CA PRO A 27 -10.44 12.89 -0.46
C PRO A 27 -10.30 12.78 -1.98
N HIS A 28 -10.91 13.67 -2.76
CA HIS A 28 -10.89 13.61 -4.24
C HIS A 28 -9.49 13.55 -4.85
N ASP A 29 -8.46 14.04 -4.14
CA ASP A 29 -7.04 13.95 -4.51
C ASP A 29 -6.50 12.51 -4.56
N TYR A 30 -7.27 11.52 -4.10
CA TYR A 30 -6.91 10.10 -4.03
C TYR A 30 -7.44 9.26 -5.19
N ILE A 31 -8.19 9.86 -6.11
CA ILE A 31 -8.54 9.18 -7.36
C ILE A 31 -7.24 9.12 -8.16
N ALA A 32 -6.56 7.98 -8.12
CA ALA A 32 -5.58 7.66 -9.14
C ALA A 32 -6.33 7.77 -10.46
N HIS A 33 -6.07 8.83 -11.22
CA HIS A 33 -6.42 8.81 -12.63
C HIS A 33 -5.85 7.49 -13.16
N PRO A 34 -6.67 6.64 -13.80
CA PRO A 34 -6.11 5.56 -14.60
C PRO A 34 -5.04 6.26 -15.43
N ILE A 35 -3.77 5.92 -15.16
CA ILE A 35 -2.74 6.24 -16.12
C ILE A 35 -3.26 5.45 -17.30
N HIS A 36 -3.82 6.17 -18.28
CA HIS A 36 -4.10 5.60 -19.57
C HIS A 36 -2.70 5.16 -19.98
N ASP A 37 -2.42 3.88 -19.73
CA ASP A 37 -1.30 3.17 -20.30
C ASP A 37 -1.56 3.39 -21.79
N ARG A 38 -0.94 4.45 -22.34
CA ARG A 38 -0.58 4.50 -23.73
C ARG A 38 0.34 3.30 -23.83
N ASP A 39 -0.27 2.16 -24.12
CA ASP A 39 0.43 1.07 -24.74
C ASP A 39 1.14 1.74 -25.91
N ASP A 40 2.45 1.90 -25.76
CA ASP A 40 3.34 2.19 -26.87
C ASP A 40 3.15 1.01 -27.83
N GLU A 41 2.14 1.11 -28.69
CA GLU A 41 2.14 0.47 -29.99
C GLU A 41 3.32 1.08 -30.74
N GLU A 42 4.52 0.60 -30.43
CA GLU A 42 5.63 0.58 -31.38
C GLU A 42 5.18 -0.35 -32.51
N GLU A 43 4.32 0.17 -33.36
CA GLU A 43 4.13 -0.33 -34.72
C GLU A 43 5.47 -0.10 -35.42
N ASP A 44 6.17 -1.19 -35.73
CA ASP A 44 7.34 -1.24 -36.61
C ASP A 44 6.95 -0.67 -37.98
N THR A 45 6.88 0.65 -38.10
CA THR A 45 6.84 1.33 -39.39
C THR A 45 8.26 1.72 -39.75
N ASP A 46 8.82 1.00 -40.72
CA ASP A 46 10.02 1.35 -41.48
C ASP A 46 9.82 2.71 -42.22
N ILE A 47 9.74 3.81 -41.48
CA ILE A 47 9.61 5.15 -42.05
C ILE A 47 11.01 5.64 -42.43
N ASP A 48 11.24 5.64 -43.75
CA ASP A 48 12.40 6.21 -44.42
C ASP A 48 12.72 7.64 -43.91
N PRO A 49 13.88 7.87 -43.25
CA PRO A 49 14.22 9.16 -42.65
C PRO A 49 14.45 10.28 -43.67
N LEU A 50 14.47 9.98 -44.98
CA LEU A 50 14.73 10.98 -46.03
C LEU A 50 13.48 11.67 -46.59
N GLN A 51 12.27 11.25 -46.24
CA GLN A 51 11.05 11.91 -46.71
C GLN A 51 10.71 13.23 -46.00
N SER A 52 11.38 13.56 -44.90
CA SER A 52 11.12 14.78 -44.10
C SER A 52 11.78 16.05 -44.64
N LEU A 53 12.63 15.97 -45.68
CA LEU A 53 13.37 17.11 -46.23
C LEU A 53 12.65 17.87 -47.37
N ARG A 54 11.38 17.56 -47.67
CA ARG A 54 10.58 18.34 -48.62
C ARG A 54 9.43 19.04 -47.92
N ARG A 55 9.71 20.19 -47.30
CA ARG A 55 8.67 21.19 -47.06
C ARG A 55 9.04 22.54 -47.65
N VAL A 56 8.38 22.78 -48.79
CA VAL A 56 8.28 24.06 -49.48
C VAL A 56 7.70 25.10 -48.53
N LYS A 57 8.40 26.24 -48.50
CA LYS A 57 8.03 27.48 -47.84
C LYS A 57 6.91 28.14 -48.64
N THR A 58 5.75 28.38 -48.03
CA THR A 58 4.84 29.44 -48.49
C THR A 58 3.96 29.94 -47.35
N THR A 59 3.99 31.26 -47.25
CA THR A 59 3.26 32.18 -46.37
C THR A 59 1.79 32.29 -46.77
N ALA A 60 0.88 32.46 -45.80
CA ALA A 60 -0.11 33.54 -45.79
C ALA A 60 -1.07 33.43 -44.58
N SER A 61 -1.29 34.58 -43.96
CA SER A 61 -2.23 34.89 -42.88
C SER A 61 -3.70 34.69 -43.29
N THR A 62 -4.60 34.44 -42.34
CA THR A 62 -5.97 35.00 -42.33
C THR A 62 -6.54 34.99 -40.92
N ILE A 63 -6.94 36.18 -40.49
CA ILE A 63 -7.73 36.52 -39.30
C ILE A 63 -9.18 36.03 -39.52
N SER A 64 -9.80 35.39 -38.53
CA SER A 64 -11.26 35.34 -38.45
C SER A 64 -11.73 35.17 -37.01
N SER A 65 -12.38 36.23 -36.54
CA SER A 65 -13.13 36.40 -35.30
C SER A 65 -14.57 35.94 -35.46
N HIS A 66 -15.07 35.03 -34.63
CA HIS A 66 -16.49 34.82 -34.28
C HIS A 66 -16.49 34.16 -32.87
N GLY A 67 -17.18 34.59 -31.82
CA GLY A 67 -18.29 35.53 -31.72
C GLY A 67 -19.63 34.82 -31.55
N HIS A 68 -19.85 34.00 -30.52
CA HIS A 68 -21.21 33.60 -30.10
C HIS A 68 -21.38 33.53 -28.58
N SER A 69 -22.08 34.55 -28.09
CA SER A 69 -22.93 34.59 -26.91
C SER A 69 -24.00 33.49 -26.95
N SER A 70 -24.26 32.81 -25.82
CA SER A 70 -25.64 32.48 -25.42
C SER A 70 -25.74 31.92 -24.00
N SER A 71 -26.62 32.57 -23.26
CA SER A 71 -27.22 32.28 -21.96
C SER A 71 -28.17 31.08 -21.97
N ASN A 72 -28.37 30.46 -20.80
CA ASN A 72 -29.67 30.05 -20.21
C ASN A 72 -29.42 29.02 -19.08
N SER A 73 -29.67 29.33 -17.80
CA SER A 73 -30.95 29.49 -17.08
C SER A 73 -31.39 28.22 -16.35
N ARG A 74 -31.40 28.33 -15.00
CA ARG A 74 -32.35 27.76 -14.02
C ARG A 74 -33.00 26.40 -14.31
N SER A 75 -32.81 25.47 -13.38
CA SER A 75 -33.95 24.73 -12.78
C SER A 75 -33.62 24.25 -11.37
N SER A 76 -34.63 24.37 -10.50
CA SER A 76 -34.66 24.12 -9.06
C SER A 76 -34.74 22.62 -8.72
N PRO A 77 -34.48 22.21 -7.45
CA PRO A 77 -34.54 20.81 -7.04
C PRO A 77 -35.98 20.36 -6.70
N PRO A 78 -36.34 19.10 -6.95
CA PRO A 78 -37.57 18.53 -6.42
C PRO A 78 -37.40 18.05 -4.97
N GLN A 79 -38.48 18.25 -4.22
CA GLN A 79 -38.67 18.01 -2.80
C GLN A 79 -38.83 16.52 -2.45
N SER A 80 -38.52 16.20 -1.20
CA SER A 80 -38.64 14.91 -0.53
C SER A 80 -40.10 14.42 -0.38
N PRO A 81 -40.32 13.10 -0.31
CA PRO A 81 -41.44 12.55 0.44
C PRO A 81 -40.99 11.89 1.76
N SER A 82 -41.58 12.38 2.83
CA SER A 82 -41.54 11.86 4.21
C SER A 82 -42.23 10.51 4.34
N ILE A 83 -41.56 9.53 4.95
CA ILE A 83 -42.13 8.21 5.28
C ILE A 83 -42.60 8.21 6.75
N PRO A 84 -43.85 7.79 7.04
CA PRO A 84 -44.39 7.73 8.40
C PRO A 84 -43.89 6.54 9.22
N SER A 85 -43.70 6.77 10.52
CA SER A 85 -43.36 5.78 11.54
C SER A 85 -44.54 4.85 11.84
N PRO A 86 -44.34 3.52 11.94
CA PRO A 86 -45.37 2.63 12.45
C PRO A 86 -45.42 2.65 13.99
N THR A 87 -46.65 2.82 14.44
CA THR A 87 -47.17 2.83 15.80
C THR A 87 -46.91 1.54 16.58
N SER A 88 -46.67 1.73 17.87
CA SER A 88 -46.61 0.74 18.93
C SER A 88 -47.93 -0.03 19.05
N SER A 89 -47.91 -1.35 18.90
CA SER A 89 -48.98 -2.23 19.36
C SER A 89 -48.50 -3.02 20.58
N VAL A 90 -48.99 -2.61 21.74
CA VAL A 90 -48.92 -3.35 23.01
C VAL A 90 -49.80 -4.59 22.86
N ASN A 91 -49.18 -5.78 22.84
CA ASN A 91 -49.90 -7.05 22.90
C ASN A 91 -49.66 -7.69 24.27
N THR A 92 -50.59 -7.44 25.19
CA THR A 92 -50.69 -8.11 26.49
C THR A 92 -51.31 -9.48 26.28
N ASN A 93 -50.49 -10.53 26.18
CA ASN A 93 -50.95 -11.90 26.32
C ASN A 93 -50.86 -12.34 27.79
N PRO A 94 -51.92 -12.97 28.33
CA PRO A 94 -51.95 -13.48 29.70
C PRO A 94 -51.06 -14.72 29.87
N TYR A 95 -50.27 -14.69 30.93
CA TYR A 95 -49.39 -15.73 31.42
C TYR A 95 -50.10 -17.07 31.64
N THR A 96 -49.61 -18.14 30.99
CA THR A 96 -49.69 -19.52 31.49
C THR A 96 -48.36 -19.90 32.14
N PRO A 97 -48.32 -20.26 33.44
CA PRO A 97 -47.11 -20.73 34.08
C PRO A 97 -46.85 -22.19 33.69
N LEU A 98 -46.08 -22.38 32.62
CA LEU A 98 -45.49 -23.68 32.28
C LEU A 98 -44.19 -23.82 33.07
N THR A 99 -44.23 -24.68 34.09
CA THR A 99 -43.10 -25.11 34.91
C THR A 99 -42.13 -25.91 34.04
N HIS A 100 -41.31 -25.21 33.25
CA HIS A 100 -40.18 -25.82 32.56
C HIS A 100 -39.09 -26.12 33.58
N PHE A 101 -38.82 -27.41 33.80
CA PHE A 101 -37.60 -27.87 34.42
C PHE A 101 -36.42 -27.22 33.69
N ILE A 102 -35.72 -26.30 34.38
CA ILE A 102 -34.49 -25.68 33.90
C ILE A 102 -33.41 -26.75 33.99
N THR A 103 -33.37 -27.65 33.00
CA THR A 103 -32.17 -28.42 32.72
C THR A 103 -31.13 -27.39 32.33
N ALA A 104 -30.17 -27.14 33.22
CA ALA A 104 -29.05 -26.23 32.97
C ALA A 104 -28.48 -26.56 31.60
N ARG A 105 -28.70 -25.66 30.62
CA ARG A 105 -28.09 -25.81 29.30
C ARG A 105 -26.59 -25.92 29.56
N PRO A 106 -25.89 -26.94 29.01
CA PRO A 106 -24.45 -26.96 29.08
C PRO A 106 -23.99 -25.61 28.55
N THR A 107 -23.33 -24.84 29.41
CA THR A 107 -22.62 -23.64 29.01
C THR A 107 -21.54 -24.17 28.08
N PHE A 108 -21.85 -24.21 26.79
CA PHE A 108 -20.83 -24.32 25.77
C PHE A 108 -19.95 -23.12 26.01
N ASP A 109 -18.82 -23.35 26.69
CA ASP A 109 -17.76 -22.36 26.86
C ASP A 109 -17.56 -21.76 25.48
N MET A 110 -17.99 -20.51 25.34
CA MET A 110 -17.93 -19.82 24.08
C MET A 110 -16.46 -19.92 23.68
N PRO A 111 -16.13 -20.48 22.50
CA PRO A 111 -14.74 -20.62 22.09
C PRO A 111 -14.08 -19.26 22.28
N PRO A 112 -12.85 -19.20 22.82
CA PRO A 112 -12.23 -17.95 23.24
C PRO A 112 -12.49 -16.87 22.20
N SER A 113 -12.91 -15.67 22.63
CA SER A 113 -13.13 -14.56 21.71
C SER A 113 -11.80 -14.19 21.06
N TYR A 114 -11.41 -14.92 20.02
CA TYR A 114 -10.17 -14.73 19.31
C TYR A 114 -10.32 -13.44 18.52
N SER A 115 -9.58 -12.41 18.94
CA SER A 115 -9.56 -11.13 18.23
C SER A 115 -9.10 -11.36 16.79
N ALA A 116 -9.88 -10.84 15.85
CA ALA A 116 -9.67 -10.98 14.41
C ALA A 116 -8.22 -10.68 13.98
N CYS A 117 -7.59 -9.70 14.62
CA CYS A 117 -6.16 -9.46 14.53
C CYS A 117 -5.50 -9.81 15.85
N ASP A 118 -4.49 -10.66 15.79
CA ASP A 118 -3.51 -10.75 16.87
C ASP A 118 -2.67 -9.46 16.84
N THR A 119 -3.10 -8.50 17.63
CA THR A 119 -2.41 -7.20 17.76
C THR A 119 -1.00 -7.39 18.31
N LEU A 120 -0.77 -8.47 19.07
CA LEU A 120 0.51 -8.83 19.68
C LEU A 120 1.50 -9.45 18.68
N ALA A 121 1.05 -9.86 17.49
CA ALA A 121 1.94 -10.37 16.45
C ALA A 121 2.98 -9.31 16.08
N SER A 122 4.23 -9.56 16.47
CA SER A 122 5.37 -8.67 16.27
C SER A 122 6.47 -9.31 15.42
N SER A 123 6.42 -10.61 15.17
CA SER A 123 7.41 -11.31 14.34
C SER A 123 6.74 -11.95 13.14
N PHE A 124 7.34 -11.71 11.98
CA PHE A 124 6.84 -12.07 10.68
C PHE A 124 7.88 -12.89 9.91
N ARG A 125 7.40 -13.85 9.13
CA ARG A 125 8.21 -14.64 8.21
C ARG A 125 7.55 -14.58 6.84
N LEU A 126 8.35 -14.24 5.84
CA LEU A 126 7.91 -14.22 4.45
C LEU A 126 8.14 -15.62 3.86
N HIS A 127 7.05 -16.25 3.44
CA HIS A 127 7.06 -17.50 2.70
C HIS A 127 6.05 -17.35 1.56
N GLY A 128 6.54 -16.75 0.46
CA GLY A 128 5.72 -16.26 -0.65
C GLY A 128 4.72 -17.31 -1.16
N PRO A 129 3.49 -16.89 -1.50
CA PRO A 129 2.97 -15.52 -1.50
C PRO A 129 2.47 -15.03 -0.12
N LEU A 130 2.70 -15.77 0.97
CA LEU A 130 2.12 -15.48 2.29
C LEU A 130 3.15 -14.94 3.28
N ILE A 131 2.67 -14.13 4.22
CA ILE A 131 3.46 -13.65 5.36
C ILE A 131 2.82 -14.17 6.63
N TYR A 132 3.57 -14.97 7.37
CA TYR A 132 3.14 -15.62 8.59
C TYR A 132 3.55 -14.79 9.80
N ALA A 133 2.67 -14.66 10.79
CA ALA A 133 3.14 -14.40 12.14
C ALA A 133 3.91 -15.64 12.63
N THR A 134 4.91 -15.48 13.51
CA THR A 134 5.73 -16.62 13.99
C THR A 134 5.82 -16.75 15.50
N LYS A 135 5.96 -15.64 16.26
CA LYS A 135 6.12 -15.71 17.73
C LYS A 135 4.82 -15.99 18.48
N THR A 136 3.71 -15.45 17.99
CA THR A 136 2.41 -15.51 18.67
C THR A 136 1.47 -16.54 18.05
N SER A 137 1.66 -16.85 16.78
CA SER A 137 0.88 -17.81 16.00
C SER A 137 1.72 -18.25 14.80
N THR A 138 1.33 -19.33 14.11
CA THR A 138 1.90 -19.76 12.82
C THR A 138 0.90 -19.53 11.67
N THR A 139 0.01 -18.54 11.84
CA THR A 139 -1.06 -18.24 10.89
C THR A 139 -0.62 -17.19 9.87
N PRO A 140 -1.01 -17.32 8.58
CA PRO A 140 -0.75 -16.29 7.60
C PRO A 140 -1.57 -15.03 7.90
N ARG A 141 -0.95 -13.86 7.81
CA ARG A 141 -1.55 -12.55 8.12
C ARG A 141 -1.67 -11.65 6.91
N TYR A 142 -0.75 -11.79 5.96
CA TYR A 142 -0.78 -11.03 4.72
C TYR A 142 -0.62 -11.95 3.54
N GLN A 143 -1.18 -11.52 2.41
CA GLN A 143 -1.02 -12.16 1.12
C GLN A 143 -0.45 -11.14 0.14
N LEU A 144 0.43 -11.64 -0.72
CA LEU A 144 1.07 -10.90 -1.80
C LEU A 144 0.50 -11.36 -3.15
N LEU A 145 0.36 -10.42 -4.08
CA LEU A 145 0.09 -10.68 -5.48
C LEU A 145 1.10 -9.87 -6.30
N GLN A 146 1.83 -10.55 -7.18
CA GLN A 146 2.84 -9.91 -8.01
C GLN A 146 2.38 -9.89 -9.46
N GLU A 147 2.45 -8.72 -10.08
CA GLU A 147 2.19 -8.53 -11.50
C GLU A 147 3.52 -8.44 -12.26
N PHE A 148 3.58 -9.14 -13.39
CA PHE A 148 4.74 -9.19 -14.25
C PHE A 148 4.45 -8.50 -15.58
N SER A 149 5.48 -7.89 -16.17
CA SER A 149 5.46 -7.42 -17.55
C SER A 149 5.46 -8.60 -18.53
N ARG A 150 5.21 -8.33 -19.82
CA ARG A 150 5.35 -9.32 -20.89
C ARG A 150 6.73 -9.98 -20.95
N ARG A 151 7.77 -9.29 -20.43
CA ARG A 151 9.15 -9.80 -20.34
C ARG A 151 9.39 -10.67 -19.10
N GLY A 152 8.37 -10.90 -18.27
CA GLY A 152 8.50 -11.62 -17.00
C GLY A 152 9.17 -10.81 -15.90
N GLU A 153 9.30 -9.49 -16.07
CA GLU A 153 9.85 -8.63 -15.04
C GLU A 153 8.76 -8.14 -14.08
N PRO A 154 9.00 -8.10 -12.76
CA PRO A 154 8.02 -7.59 -11.81
C PRO A 154 7.78 -6.12 -12.07
N ARG A 155 6.51 -5.79 -12.29
CA ARG A 155 6.05 -4.42 -12.52
C ARG A 155 5.38 -3.89 -11.28
N ARG A 156 4.50 -4.69 -10.65
CA ARG A 156 3.74 -4.31 -9.46
C ARG A 156 3.70 -5.42 -8.42
N LEU A 157 3.52 -5.03 -7.17
CA LEU A 157 3.32 -5.93 -6.04
C LEU A 157 2.22 -5.35 -5.15
N HIS A 158 1.19 -6.15 -4.89
CA HIS A 158 0.07 -5.82 -4.04
C HIS A 158 0.20 -6.56 -2.72
N ILE A 159 -0.09 -5.88 -1.61
CA ILE A 159 -0.18 -6.50 -0.29
C ILE A 159 -1.55 -6.23 0.31
N ARG A 160 -2.19 -7.30 0.77
CA ARG A 160 -3.45 -7.24 1.51
C ARG A 160 -3.31 -7.95 2.86
N ARG A 161 -4.18 -7.58 3.79
CA ARG A 161 -4.36 -8.33 5.03
C ARG A 161 -5.34 -9.47 4.77
N LEU A 162 -5.06 -10.64 5.34
CA LEU A 162 -6.00 -11.76 5.35
C LEU A 162 -7.04 -11.57 6.45
N MET A 163 -8.28 -11.89 6.11
CA MET A 163 -9.38 -11.96 7.07
C MET A 163 -9.16 -13.15 8.02
N PRO A 164 -9.69 -13.10 9.25
CA PRO A 164 -9.53 -14.19 10.22
C PRO A 164 -10.01 -15.55 9.70
N THR A 165 -11.09 -15.54 8.89
CA THR A 165 -11.63 -16.72 8.22
C THR A 165 -10.65 -17.32 7.21
N GLU A 166 -9.96 -16.48 6.43
CA GLU A 166 -8.94 -16.88 5.46
C GLU A 166 -7.70 -17.44 6.18
N SER A 167 -7.18 -16.71 7.18
CA SER A 167 -6.01 -17.13 7.97
C SER A 167 -6.17 -18.51 8.60
N ARG A 168 -7.39 -18.84 9.07
CA ARG A 168 -7.70 -20.15 9.68
C ARG A 168 -7.69 -21.29 8.67
N ARG A 169 -8.03 -21.05 7.41
CA ARG A 169 -8.02 -22.08 6.36
C ARG A 169 -6.61 -22.45 5.91
N CYS A 170 -5.63 -21.59 6.16
CA CYS A 170 -4.25 -21.74 5.69
C CYS A 170 -3.21 -21.79 6.81
N SER A 171 -3.60 -22.18 8.03
CA SER A 171 -2.61 -22.51 9.06
C SER A 171 -1.69 -23.62 8.55
N LEU A 172 -0.37 -23.42 8.69
CA LEU A 172 0.64 -24.38 8.24
C LEU A 172 0.32 -25.77 8.82
N PRO A 173 0.28 -26.83 8.00
CA PRO A 173 0.18 -28.18 8.53
C PRO A 173 1.46 -28.47 9.31
N THR A 174 1.34 -28.76 10.61
CA THR A 174 2.46 -29.07 11.51
C THR A 174 3.19 -30.39 11.14
N LEU A 175 2.75 -31.09 10.09
CA LEU A 175 3.25 -32.41 9.71
C LEU A 175 4.08 -32.35 8.43
N PRO A 176 5.20 -33.11 8.35
CA PRO A 176 6.01 -33.22 7.14
C PRO A 176 5.19 -33.95 6.08
N ARG A 177 4.60 -33.16 5.18
CA ARG A 177 3.66 -33.65 4.18
C ARG A 177 4.44 -34.24 3.02
N THR A 178 4.34 -35.56 2.89
CA THR A 178 4.83 -36.37 1.78
C THR A 178 4.23 -35.88 0.44
N LEU A 179 5.08 -35.26 -0.39
CA LEU A 179 5.12 -35.20 -1.87
C LEU A 179 3.85 -34.99 -2.73
N THR A 180 2.65 -34.86 -2.17
CA THR A 180 1.48 -34.49 -2.94
C THR A 180 1.37 -32.98 -2.97
N ARG A 181 1.97 -32.44 -4.05
CA ARG A 181 1.92 -31.10 -4.63
C ARG A 181 0.48 -30.58 -4.80
N ARG A 182 -0.30 -30.50 -3.72
CA ARG A 182 -1.55 -29.73 -3.66
C ARG A 182 -1.22 -28.36 -3.13
N SER A 183 -1.32 -27.42 -4.06
CA SER A 183 -1.13 -25.98 -3.98
C SER A 183 -1.38 -25.39 -2.59
N THR A 184 -0.40 -24.63 -2.12
CA THR A 184 -0.48 -23.73 -0.97
C THR A 184 -1.38 -22.49 -1.23
N SER A 185 -2.30 -22.54 -2.19
CA SER A 185 -2.92 -21.34 -2.76
C SER A 185 -4.41 -21.50 -3.11
N ASP A 186 -5.23 -21.96 -2.17
CA ASP A 186 -6.70 -21.91 -2.34
C ASP A 186 -7.33 -20.61 -1.82
N ILE A 187 -6.54 -19.68 -1.26
CA ILE A 187 -7.05 -18.34 -0.95
C ILE A 187 -6.86 -17.48 -2.21
N PRO A 188 -7.93 -17.19 -2.98
CA PRO A 188 -7.82 -16.23 -4.08
C PRO A 188 -7.38 -14.88 -3.53
N TYR A 189 -6.60 -14.14 -4.31
CA TYR A 189 -6.25 -12.78 -3.94
C TYR A 189 -7.48 -11.89 -4.10
N ASP A 190 -7.86 -11.19 -3.04
CA ASP A 190 -8.93 -10.21 -3.04
C ASP A 190 -8.31 -8.82 -3.28
N GLU A 191 -8.40 -8.34 -4.52
CA GLU A 191 -7.92 -7.02 -4.93
C GLU A 191 -8.65 -5.89 -4.21
N GLU A 192 -9.93 -6.10 -3.86
CA GLU A 192 -10.65 -5.09 -3.12
C GLU A 192 -9.98 -4.90 -1.76
N ALA A 193 -9.53 -5.97 -1.10
CA ALA A 193 -8.86 -5.90 0.20
C ALA A 193 -7.39 -5.41 0.17
N THR A 194 -6.86 -5.00 -0.99
CA THR A 194 -5.48 -4.49 -1.09
C THR A 194 -5.28 -3.23 -0.22
N MET A 195 -4.23 -3.26 0.59
CA MET A 195 -3.84 -2.15 1.45
C MET A 195 -2.84 -1.23 0.75
N TYR A 196 -1.79 -1.82 0.17
CA TYR A 196 -0.74 -1.08 -0.51
C TYR A 196 -0.44 -1.71 -1.86
N THR A 197 -0.18 -0.85 -2.85
CA THR A 197 0.37 -1.23 -4.15
C THR A 197 1.77 -0.64 -4.27
N MET A 198 2.72 -1.48 -4.64
CA MET A 198 4.11 -1.12 -4.90
C MET A 198 4.35 -1.20 -6.40
N THR A 199 4.87 -0.15 -7.02
CA THR A 199 5.13 -0.07 -8.45
C THR A 199 6.61 0.18 -8.68
N ARG A 200 7.20 -0.57 -9.62
CA ARG A 200 8.54 -0.35 -10.13
C ARG A 200 8.44 0.54 -11.37
N PHE A 201 9.23 1.60 -11.39
CA PHE A 201 9.42 2.45 -12.56
C PHE A 201 10.85 2.33 -13.01
N ASP A 202 11.05 1.94 -14.26
CA ASP A 202 12.38 1.87 -14.85
C ASP A 202 12.68 3.20 -15.54
N ASN A 203 13.73 3.87 -15.10
CA ASN A 203 14.20 5.09 -15.74
C ASN A 203 15.12 4.70 -16.90
N LEU A 204 14.66 4.95 -18.13
CA LEU A 204 15.36 4.57 -19.35
C LEU A 204 16.75 5.23 -19.46
N TRP A 205 16.88 6.45 -18.94
CA TRP A 205 18.07 7.29 -19.11
C TRP A 205 19.24 6.94 -18.19
N ASP A 206 18.96 6.63 -16.91
CA ASP A 206 20.01 6.37 -15.92
C ASP A 206 20.14 4.88 -15.54
N LYS A 207 19.32 4.01 -16.16
CA LYS A 207 19.22 2.56 -15.87
C LYS A 207 18.97 2.28 -14.38
N THR A 208 18.39 3.23 -13.66
CA THR A 208 17.95 3.04 -12.28
C THR A 208 16.48 2.69 -12.27
N SER A 209 16.09 1.80 -11.35
CA SER A 209 14.68 1.58 -11.06
C SER A 209 14.31 2.37 -9.82
N SER A 210 13.29 3.21 -9.93
CA SER A 210 12.62 3.79 -8.79
C SER A 210 11.44 2.92 -8.36
N TYR A 211 11.09 2.99 -7.08
CA TYR A 211 10.01 2.19 -6.52
C TYR A 211 9.14 3.10 -5.67
N GLU A 212 7.85 3.06 -5.94
CA GLU A 212 6.84 3.78 -5.18
C GLU A 212 5.87 2.79 -4.53
N MET A 213 5.39 3.15 -3.35
CA MET A 213 4.31 2.44 -2.67
C MET A 213 3.22 3.43 -2.31
N ARG A 214 1.97 3.07 -2.61
CA ARG A 214 0.78 3.90 -2.35
C ARG A 214 -0.22 3.11 -1.52
N GLY A 215 -0.80 3.77 -0.53
CA GLY A 215 -1.92 3.23 0.23
C GLY A 215 -3.22 3.34 -0.56
N LEU A 216 -4.04 2.29 -0.54
CA LEU A 216 -5.34 2.22 -1.23
C LEU A 216 -6.54 2.30 -0.28
N ARG A 217 -6.29 2.41 1.04
CA ARG A 217 -7.33 2.44 2.07
C ARG A 217 -7.26 3.70 2.91
N SER A 218 -8.40 4.09 3.47
CA SER A 218 -8.49 5.18 4.44
C SER A 218 -7.57 4.95 5.65
N SER A 219 -7.41 3.68 6.05
CA SER A 219 -6.59 3.21 7.17
C SER A 219 -5.10 3.08 6.86
N THR A 220 -4.68 3.39 5.62
CA THR A 220 -3.28 3.33 5.18
C THR A 220 -2.67 4.72 5.13
N LEU A 221 -1.34 4.78 5.21
CA LEU A 221 -0.60 6.04 5.13
C LEU A 221 -0.83 6.72 3.77
N GLY A 222 -1.32 7.96 3.80
CA GLY A 222 -1.50 8.78 2.61
C GLY A 222 -0.19 9.27 1.98
N GLY A 223 -0.26 9.70 0.72
CA GLY A 223 0.90 10.14 -0.06
C GLY A 223 1.62 8.99 -0.78
N ILE A 224 2.87 9.23 -1.17
CA ILE A 224 3.70 8.28 -1.91
C ILE A 224 4.87 7.89 -1.02
N VAL A 225 5.06 6.60 -0.79
CA VAL A 225 6.25 6.09 -0.10
C VAL A 225 7.31 5.74 -1.13
N VAL A 226 8.49 6.34 -1.01
CA VAL A 226 9.63 6.12 -1.91
C VAL A 226 10.82 5.58 -1.14
N VAL A 227 11.66 4.80 -1.82
CA VAL A 227 12.83 4.15 -1.22
C VAL A 227 14.12 4.67 -1.84
N GLU A 228 15.02 5.15 -1.01
CA GLU A 228 16.37 5.55 -1.39
C GLU A 228 17.39 4.55 -0.84
N LYS A 229 18.37 4.18 -1.66
CA LYS A 229 19.46 3.28 -1.26
C LYS A 229 20.77 4.04 -1.32
N GLY A 230 21.70 3.68 -0.45
CA GLY A 230 23.07 4.19 -0.54
C GLY A 230 24.07 3.39 0.26
N LYS A 231 25.29 3.89 0.28
CA LYS A 231 26.42 3.35 1.06
C LYS A 231 26.89 4.43 2.04
N SER A 232 27.21 4.03 3.26
CA SER A 232 27.87 4.87 4.26
C SER A 232 29.36 4.96 3.94
N VAL A 233 30.01 6.05 4.36
CA VAL A 233 31.46 6.25 4.27
C VAL A 233 32.22 5.08 4.91
N LEU A 234 31.67 4.48 5.98
CA LEU A 234 32.25 3.31 6.66
C LEU A 234 31.89 1.95 6.01
N GLY A 235 31.41 1.93 4.76
CA GLY A 235 31.22 0.70 3.97
C GLY A 235 29.92 -0.06 4.20
N GLY A 236 28.96 0.48 4.96
CA GLY A 236 27.65 -0.14 5.20
C GLY A 236 26.58 0.27 4.19
N ARG A 237 25.74 -0.66 3.72
CA ARG A 237 24.54 -0.32 2.92
C ARG A 237 23.46 0.26 3.82
N TRP A 238 22.75 1.27 3.34
CA TRP A 238 21.58 1.82 3.99
C TRP A 238 20.42 1.95 3.00
N VAL A 239 19.21 1.91 3.54
CA VAL A 239 17.97 2.18 2.83
C VAL A 239 17.18 3.20 3.66
N LYS A 240 16.72 4.29 3.05
CA LYS A 240 15.80 5.25 3.67
C LYS A 240 14.46 5.15 2.98
N ILE A 241 13.41 5.13 3.77
CA ILE A 241 12.03 5.05 3.30
C ILE A 241 11.37 6.37 3.67
N TRP A 242 10.95 7.10 2.64
CA TRP A 242 10.42 8.44 2.77
C TRP A 242 8.95 8.46 2.38
N GLN A 243 8.15 9.20 3.12
CA GLN A 243 6.83 9.62 2.69
C GLN A 243 6.98 10.95 1.96
N LYS A 244 6.50 11.01 0.72
CA LYS A 244 6.29 12.23 -0.05
C LYS A 244 4.80 12.59 0.01
N THR A 245 4.49 13.78 0.48
CA THR A 245 3.15 14.35 0.45
C THR A 245 3.20 15.68 -0.29
N ARG A 246 2.18 15.97 -1.09
CA ARG A 246 2.07 17.30 -1.70
C ARG A 246 1.98 18.34 -0.59
N ASN A 247 2.73 19.42 -0.72
CA ASN A 247 2.74 20.46 0.29
C ASN A 247 1.35 21.09 0.39
N ARG A 248 0.63 20.78 1.48
CA ARG A 248 -0.75 21.26 1.70
C ARG A 248 -0.83 22.76 1.92
N ARG A 249 0.28 23.43 2.20
CA ARG A 249 0.28 24.86 2.51
C ARG A 249 0.07 25.74 1.29
N ASN A 250 0.15 25.21 0.06
CA ASN A 250 0.27 26.02 -1.16
C ASN A 250 1.32 27.14 -0.96
N ASP A 251 2.36 26.83 -0.20
CA ASP A 251 3.43 27.77 0.12
C ASP A 251 4.39 27.96 -1.07
N SER A 252 4.11 27.35 -2.22
CA SER A 252 4.66 27.79 -3.50
C SER A 252 4.41 29.28 -3.76
N LEU A 253 3.38 29.87 -3.14
CA LEU A 253 3.06 31.30 -3.17
C LEU A 253 3.50 32.06 -1.91
N ASN A 254 4.31 31.46 -1.03
CA ASN A 254 4.94 32.19 0.07
C ASN A 254 6.02 33.12 -0.54
N PRO A 255 6.14 34.41 -0.15
CA PRO A 255 7.08 35.34 -0.78
C PRO A 255 8.53 34.84 -0.81
N GLU A 256 8.96 34.08 0.21
CA GLU A 256 10.30 33.48 0.24
C GLU A 256 10.51 32.40 -0.85
N ASN A 257 9.45 31.65 -1.16
CA ASN A 257 9.45 30.66 -2.25
C ASN A 257 9.29 31.34 -3.61
N GLU A 258 8.52 32.42 -3.71
CA GLU A 258 8.46 33.24 -4.94
C GLU A 258 9.83 33.85 -5.28
N ASP A 259 10.58 34.36 -4.29
CA ASP A 259 11.95 34.85 -4.50
C ASP A 259 12.90 33.74 -4.96
N ARG A 260 12.76 32.51 -4.44
CA ARG A 260 13.52 31.35 -4.90
C ARG A 260 13.13 30.94 -6.30
N LEU A 261 11.84 30.90 -6.60
CA LEU A 261 11.27 30.62 -7.91
C LEU A 261 11.80 31.63 -8.95
N ASN A 262 11.86 32.92 -8.59
CA ASN A 262 12.39 33.97 -9.45
C ASN A 262 13.90 33.84 -9.70
N ARG A 263 14.68 33.32 -8.72
CA ARG A 263 16.14 33.16 -8.86
C ARG A 263 16.56 31.87 -9.56
N TYR A 264 15.90 30.76 -9.27
CA TYR A 264 16.33 29.42 -9.66
C TYR A 264 15.32 28.67 -10.55
N GLY A 265 14.17 29.30 -10.83
CA GLY A 265 13.07 28.68 -11.56
C GLY A 265 12.26 27.71 -10.71
N TYR A 266 11.22 27.16 -11.32
CA TYR A 266 10.37 26.11 -10.74
C TYR A 266 11.16 24.81 -10.59
N GLN A 267 11.23 24.31 -9.35
CA GLN A 267 11.82 23.02 -9.01
C GLN A 267 10.70 22.09 -8.54
N PRO A 268 10.34 21.04 -9.31
CA PRO A 268 9.27 20.11 -8.95
C PRO A 268 9.45 19.48 -7.56
N GLU A 269 10.69 19.34 -7.09
CA GLU A 269 11.02 18.76 -5.78
C GLU A 269 10.53 19.63 -4.62
N GLU A 270 10.36 20.94 -4.81
CA GLU A 270 9.89 21.87 -3.78
C GLU A 270 8.39 21.72 -3.50
N GLU A 271 7.62 21.11 -4.40
CA GLU A 271 6.18 20.83 -4.20
C GLU A 271 5.92 19.69 -3.20
N TRP A 272 6.95 18.93 -2.83
CA TRP A 272 6.82 17.70 -2.05
C TRP A 272 7.44 17.83 -0.67
N ASP A 273 6.60 17.76 0.36
CA ASP A 273 7.03 17.51 1.73
C ASP A 273 7.59 16.08 1.83
N LYS A 274 8.83 15.94 2.31
CA LYS A 274 9.53 14.66 2.42
C LYS A 274 9.82 14.30 3.88
N ASN A 275 9.11 13.31 4.41
CA ASN A 275 9.25 12.86 5.80
C ASN A 275 9.91 11.48 5.86
N CYS A 276 10.97 11.32 6.66
CA CYS A 276 11.64 10.03 6.82
C CYS A 276 10.76 9.13 7.70
N LEU A 277 10.24 8.04 7.14
CA LEU A 277 9.47 7.06 7.90
C LEU A 277 10.41 6.09 8.61
N PHE A 278 11.31 5.49 7.85
CA PHE A 278 12.22 4.46 8.35
C PHE A 278 13.62 4.60 7.75
N THR A 279 14.63 4.33 8.57
CA THR A 279 16.00 4.14 8.11
C THR A 279 16.44 2.71 8.42
N VAL A 280 16.88 1.99 7.40
CA VAL A 280 17.36 0.62 7.48
C VAL A 280 18.86 0.60 7.27
N LYS A 281 19.62 0.09 8.25
CA LYS A 281 21.07 0.00 8.18
C LYS A 281 21.51 -1.46 8.18
N GLY A 282 22.33 -1.82 7.20
CA GLY A 282 22.94 -3.15 7.11
C GLY A 282 23.94 -3.36 8.24
N GLY A 283 23.73 -4.40 9.02
CA GLY A 283 24.67 -4.86 10.05
C GLY A 283 25.72 -5.81 9.48
N LYS A 284 26.65 -6.21 10.36
CA LYS A 284 27.62 -7.28 10.04
C LYS A 284 26.87 -8.60 9.82
N LYS A 285 27.26 -9.36 8.80
CA LYS A 285 26.78 -10.74 8.63
C LYS A 285 27.24 -11.58 9.82
N ARG A 286 26.34 -12.34 10.43
CA ARG A 286 26.65 -13.29 11.50
C ARG A 286 26.29 -14.68 11.00
N LYS A 287 27.28 -15.57 10.91
CA LYS A 287 27.09 -16.96 10.44
C LYS A 287 26.35 -17.05 9.10
N GLY A 288 26.69 -16.18 8.15
CA GLY A 288 26.03 -16.11 6.83
C GLY A 288 24.72 -15.31 6.81
N VAL A 289 24.07 -15.09 7.96
CA VAL A 289 22.81 -14.34 8.07
C VAL A 289 23.10 -12.84 8.08
N GLY A 290 22.47 -12.11 7.16
CA GLY A 290 22.46 -10.65 7.15
C GLY A 290 21.45 -10.11 8.15
N VAL A 291 21.87 -9.19 9.03
CA VAL A 291 20.97 -8.53 9.99
C VAL A 291 20.85 -7.07 9.60
N TRP A 292 19.62 -6.57 9.48
CA TRP A 292 19.32 -5.17 9.18
C TRP A 292 18.55 -4.55 10.35
N ASN A 293 19.02 -3.39 10.79
CA ASN A 293 18.36 -2.65 11.87
C ASN A 293 17.47 -1.57 11.27
N TRP A 294 16.21 -1.58 11.66
CA TRP A 294 15.21 -0.59 11.27
C TRP A 294 15.06 0.43 12.39
N SER A 295 15.19 1.71 12.04
CA SER A 295 14.90 2.84 12.91
C SER A 295 13.74 3.65 12.35
N ASP A 296 12.93 4.27 13.22
CA ASP A 296 11.90 5.23 12.84
C ASP A 296 12.51 6.58 12.38
N GLY A 297 11.65 7.54 12.02
CA GLY A 297 12.05 8.90 11.64
C GLY A 297 12.78 9.69 12.73
N GLU A 298 12.63 9.30 14.00
CA GLU A 298 13.33 9.86 15.16
C GLU A 298 14.65 9.12 15.47
N GLY A 299 14.98 8.08 14.70
CA GLY A 299 16.18 7.26 14.88
C GLY A 299 16.04 6.15 15.93
N ARG A 300 14.89 6.03 16.61
CA ARG A 300 14.64 4.95 17.58
C ARG A 300 14.50 3.63 16.85
N ARG A 301 15.01 2.56 17.45
CA ARG A 301 14.94 1.23 16.84
C ARG A 301 13.49 0.74 16.79
N ALA A 302 12.98 0.56 15.57
CA ALA A 302 11.60 0.14 15.30
C ALA A 302 11.50 -1.34 14.90
N GLY A 303 12.59 -1.95 14.42
CA GLY A 303 12.55 -3.35 14.00
C GLY A 303 13.91 -3.96 13.67
N VAL A 304 13.89 -5.27 13.40
CA VAL A 304 15.05 -6.06 13.01
C VAL A 304 14.64 -6.99 11.88
N GLU A 305 15.43 -7.02 10.82
CA GLU A 305 15.25 -7.94 9.71
C GLU A 305 16.45 -8.90 9.65
N GLU A 306 16.16 -10.17 9.44
CA GLU A 306 17.14 -11.22 9.20
C GLU A 306 16.95 -11.78 7.79
N ASP A 307 18.02 -11.79 7.01
CA ASP A 307 18.05 -12.23 5.61
C ASP A 307 19.09 -13.34 5.44
N GLY A 308 18.68 -14.46 4.83
CA GLY A 308 19.58 -15.58 4.53
C GLY A 308 19.80 -16.56 5.70
N GLY A 309 18.73 -16.96 6.40
CA GLY A 309 18.76 -18.12 7.30
C GLY A 309 19.07 -19.44 6.56
N LEU A 310 19.20 -20.55 7.30
CA LEU A 310 19.52 -21.89 6.76
C LEU A 310 18.62 -22.29 5.57
N ASP A 311 17.36 -21.85 5.60
CA ASP A 311 16.35 -22.18 4.59
C ASP A 311 16.10 -21.04 3.58
N GLY A 312 16.97 -20.02 3.53
CA GLY A 312 16.74 -18.82 2.72
C GLY A 312 15.58 -17.94 3.21
N GLU A 313 15.01 -18.26 4.37
CA GLU A 313 13.90 -17.53 4.96
C GLU A 313 14.26 -16.10 5.31
N ARG A 314 13.31 -15.20 5.05
CA ARG A 314 13.36 -13.80 5.45
C ARG A 314 12.44 -13.57 6.63
N ARG A 315 12.99 -13.03 7.71
CA ARG A 315 12.27 -12.77 8.95
C ARG A 315 12.33 -11.29 9.31
N PHE A 316 11.26 -10.81 9.92
CA PHE A 316 11.14 -9.43 10.35
C PHE A 316 10.49 -9.36 11.72
N GLU A 317 11.10 -8.62 12.63
CA GLU A 317 10.59 -8.37 13.97
C GLU A 317 10.34 -6.88 14.16
N VAL A 318 9.10 -6.54 14.47
CA VAL A 318 8.62 -5.23 14.90
C VAL A 318 8.92 -5.09 16.38
N LEU A 319 9.62 -4.02 16.75
CA LEU A 319 9.97 -3.70 18.13
C LEU A 319 9.08 -2.56 18.65
N GLY A 320 8.69 -2.67 19.92
CA GLY A 320 7.85 -1.69 20.61
C GLY A 320 6.34 -1.86 20.36
N VAL A 321 5.55 -1.08 21.07
CA VAL A 321 4.09 -0.99 20.86
C VAL A 321 3.87 -0.04 19.68
N GLN A 322 3.43 -0.58 18.56
CA GLN A 322 3.04 0.22 17.40
C GLN A 322 1.54 0.14 17.18
N ASP A 323 0.95 1.27 16.79
CA ASP A 323 -0.42 1.32 16.29
C ASP A 323 -0.59 0.34 15.14
N GLY A 324 -1.80 -0.24 14.99
CA GLY A 324 -2.06 -1.28 13.99
C GLY A 324 -1.64 -0.89 12.57
N TRP A 325 -1.96 0.33 12.14
CA TRP A 325 -1.61 0.85 10.81
C TRP A 325 -0.10 1.06 10.62
N LYS A 326 0.63 1.46 11.67
CA LYS A 326 2.09 1.63 11.61
C LYS A 326 2.76 0.28 11.42
N LYS A 327 2.24 -0.76 12.10
CA LYS A 327 2.69 -2.14 11.91
C LYS A 327 2.46 -2.61 10.48
N ASP A 328 1.28 -2.37 9.92
CA ASP A 328 0.99 -2.72 8.51
C ASP A 328 1.91 -2.01 7.54
N LEU A 329 2.08 -0.70 7.73
CA LEU A 329 3.00 0.10 6.94
C LEU A 329 4.43 -0.43 7.02
N MET A 330 4.90 -0.80 8.22
CA MET A 330 6.26 -1.29 8.39
C MET A 330 6.46 -2.67 7.75
N VAL A 331 5.46 -3.56 7.83
CA VAL A 331 5.48 -4.84 7.10
C VAL A 331 5.47 -4.61 5.59
N ALA A 332 4.63 -3.70 5.08
CA ALA A 332 4.61 -3.35 3.66
C ALA A 332 5.95 -2.76 3.19
N CYS A 333 6.55 -1.85 3.95
CA CYS A 333 7.89 -1.30 3.70
C CYS A 333 8.97 -2.39 3.67
N TRP A 334 8.92 -3.35 4.60
CA TRP A 334 9.83 -4.49 4.61
C TRP A 334 9.66 -5.35 3.35
N VAL A 335 8.43 -5.69 2.98
CA VAL A 335 8.12 -6.43 1.76
C VAL A 335 8.60 -5.69 0.52
N MET A 336 8.38 -4.38 0.44
CA MET A 336 8.87 -3.54 -0.65
C MET A 336 10.40 -3.62 -0.76
N LYS A 337 11.13 -3.46 0.34
CA LYS A 337 12.60 -3.59 0.36
C LYS A 337 13.05 -4.98 -0.12
N VAL A 338 12.36 -6.02 0.31
CA VAL A 338 12.64 -7.40 -0.08
C VAL A 338 12.35 -7.62 -1.58
N TRP A 339 11.27 -7.06 -2.09
CA TRP A 339 10.88 -7.10 -3.50
C TRP A 339 11.88 -6.40 -4.42
N MET A 340 12.36 -5.23 -4.00
CA MET A 340 13.47 -4.52 -4.66
C MET A 340 14.79 -5.31 -4.68
N GLY A 341 14.91 -6.38 -3.88
CA GLY A 341 16.01 -7.33 -3.88
C GLY A 341 15.78 -8.55 -4.77
N GLY A 342 14.71 -8.57 -5.58
CA GLY A 342 14.38 -9.68 -6.48
C GLY A 342 13.52 -10.76 -5.83
N LEU A 343 12.52 -10.39 -5.02
CA LEU A 343 11.56 -11.37 -4.47
C LEU A 343 10.82 -12.12 -5.59
N ARG A 344 10.81 -13.44 -5.48
CA ARG A 344 10.06 -14.40 -6.32
C ARG A 344 9.61 -15.55 -5.44
N TRP A 345 8.52 -16.20 -5.79
CA TRP A 345 8.13 -17.49 -5.21
C TRP A 345 7.77 -18.50 -6.30
N GLU A 346 7.70 -19.77 -5.91
CA GLU A 346 7.34 -20.85 -6.83
C GLU A 346 5.91 -20.63 -7.35
N GLY A 347 5.71 -20.78 -8.66
CA GLY A 347 4.43 -20.52 -9.32
C GLY A 347 4.22 -19.08 -9.80
N ASP A 348 5.19 -18.17 -9.57
CA ASP A 348 5.33 -16.93 -10.35
C ASP A 348 5.76 -17.27 -11.79
N GLU A 349 4.93 -18.03 -12.52
CA GLU A 349 5.15 -18.27 -13.94
C GLU A 349 4.79 -17.02 -14.72
N LEU A 350 5.61 -16.67 -15.72
CA LEU A 350 5.32 -15.59 -16.67
C LEU A 350 3.89 -15.75 -17.16
N GLY A 351 3.10 -14.68 -17.11
CA GLY A 351 1.75 -14.66 -17.67
C GLY A 351 1.78 -15.28 -19.06
N ARG A 352 1.06 -16.40 -19.22
CA ARG A 352 0.84 -17.03 -20.52
C ARG A 352 -0.05 -16.17 -21.38
#